data_AF-W6KNH7-F1
#
_entry.id   AF-W6KNH7-F1
#
_cell.length_a   1.000
_cell.length_b   1.000
_cell.length_c   1.000
_cell.angle_alpha   90.00
_cell.angle_beta   90.00
_cell.angle_gamma   90.00
#
_symmetry.space_group_name_H-M   'P 1'
#
loop_
_entity.id
_entity.type
_entity.pdbx_description
1 polymer ?
#
loop_
_entity_poly.entity_id
_entity_poly.type
_entity_poly.pdbx_seq_one_letter_code
_entity_poly.pdbx_strand_id
1 'polypeptide(L)'
;MPRVSHDATVAAARTLKNHCHHVINTMGSASVPEAFLFRANAYYALGQPYFALADYNIAGSVLNLSGHYQAKCLQVVQHFPEVQVGTYPSTDSHLHIFVKPFLSEKCDIKHINSHVGRGIVAKESLPRHGVVMRASDPWLRYPTQERLCSFCAMPLPERLFACENPQCHEEYCSRDCRTRAKALYHSHVCENEGFQSLELDLFSQMQQAPSQGGTMTDRNAAAAQLLMLRVLAVAAKRRIVPSVQAEVRILSGRLTFSPQILCESMLHVYERLVRAMHVATVISYEEMLGTLARVSANCFHMPNAVELHLPRSMFNHSCEANVAEDAQTGDMVTLHEVTAGEELCINYYPHLKELPYDKRVVELQRRGFDCKCARCQQKR
;
A
#
# COMPACT_ATOMS: atom_id res chain seq x y z
N MET A 1 12.52 9.22 -45.21
CA MET A 1 12.58 9.72 -43.81
C MET A 1 13.25 8.66 -42.94
N PRO A 2 14.28 9.00 -42.16
CA PRO A 2 14.93 8.03 -41.28
C PRO A 2 13.94 7.52 -40.22
N ARG A 3 13.87 6.20 -40.01
CA ARG A 3 13.07 5.59 -38.93
C ARG A 3 13.68 6.02 -37.60
N VAL A 4 12.91 6.75 -36.80
CA VAL A 4 13.28 7.04 -35.40
C VAL A 4 13.39 5.69 -34.67
N SER A 5 14.46 5.48 -33.91
CA SER A 5 14.61 4.23 -33.14
C SER A 5 13.51 4.12 -32.09
N HIS A 6 13.12 2.88 -31.77
CA HIS A 6 12.15 2.59 -30.71
C HIS A 6 12.59 3.23 -29.38
N ASP A 7 13.88 3.14 -29.04
CA ASP A 7 14.45 3.70 -27.82
C ASP A 7 14.31 5.22 -27.73
N ALA A 8 14.48 5.94 -28.85
CA ALA A 8 14.28 7.39 -28.88
C ALA A 8 12.82 7.76 -28.61
N THR A 9 11.87 6.96 -29.11
CA THR A 9 10.44 7.13 -28.85
C THR A 9 10.10 6.91 -27.37
N VAL A 10 10.64 5.84 -26.77
CA VAL A 10 10.43 5.53 -25.34
C VAL A 10 11.03 6.60 -24.44
N ALA A 11 12.23 7.09 -24.76
CA ALA A 11 12.87 8.17 -24.01
C ALA A 11 12.06 9.48 -24.08
N ALA A 12 11.57 9.86 -25.27
CA ALA A 12 10.73 11.03 -25.46
C ALA A 12 9.41 10.92 -24.67
N ALA A 13 8.76 9.76 -24.71
CA ALA A 13 7.53 9.50 -23.95
C ALA A 13 7.78 9.61 -22.43
N ARG A 14 8.91 9.10 -21.92
CA ARG A 14 9.28 9.23 -20.51
C ARG A 14 9.52 10.68 -20.09
N THR A 15 10.22 11.45 -20.91
CA THR A 15 10.45 12.88 -20.68
C THR A 15 9.13 13.65 -20.65
N LEU A 16 8.24 13.38 -21.61
CA LEU A 16 6.90 13.99 -21.66
C LEU A 16 6.07 13.63 -20.42
N LYS A 17 6.04 12.35 -20.03
CA LYS A 17 5.36 11.89 -18.80
C LYS A 17 5.81 12.70 -17.58
N ASN A 18 7.13 12.77 -17.37
CA ASN A 18 7.71 13.45 -16.22
C ASN A 18 7.44 14.96 -16.25
N HIS A 19 7.52 15.59 -17.43
CA HIS A 19 7.19 16.99 -17.60
C HIS A 19 5.73 17.27 -17.25
N CYS A 20 4.77 16.52 -17.81
CA CYS A 20 3.35 16.69 -17.50
C CYS A 20 3.05 16.40 -16.02
N HIS A 21 3.71 15.41 -15.42
CA HIS A 21 3.59 15.14 -13.99
C HIS A 21 4.05 16.34 -13.15
N HIS A 22 5.19 16.95 -13.48
CA HIS A 22 5.67 18.16 -12.82
C HIS A 22 4.70 19.34 -12.99
N VAL A 23 4.20 19.57 -14.21
CA VAL A 23 3.21 20.63 -14.49
C VAL A 23 1.95 20.44 -13.65
N ILE A 24 1.38 19.23 -13.62
CA ILE A 24 0.16 18.93 -12.88
C ILE A 24 0.36 19.16 -11.37
N ASN A 25 1.47 18.67 -10.81
CA ASN A 25 1.77 18.83 -9.39
C ASN A 25 2.03 20.30 -9.02
N THR A 26 2.74 21.04 -9.87
CA THR A 26 3.07 22.46 -9.62
C THR A 26 1.84 23.34 -9.75
N MET A 27 0.98 23.10 -10.75
CA MET A 27 -0.21 23.92 -11.00
C MET A 27 -1.38 23.54 -10.09
N GLY A 28 -1.41 22.32 -9.54
CA GLY A 28 -2.48 21.86 -8.65
C GLY A 28 -3.84 22.00 -9.33
N SER A 29 -4.81 22.61 -8.65
CA SER A 29 -6.16 22.85 -9.20
C SER A 29 -6.19 23.75 -10.44
N ALA A 30 -5.13 24.52 -10.73
CA ALA A 30 -5.01 25.33 -11.94
C ALA A 30 -4.42 24.56 -13.14
N SER A 31 -4.24 23.24 -13.02
CA SER A 31 -3.74 22.40 -14.12
C SER A 31 -4.69 22.41 -15.30
N VAL A 32 -4.16 22.69 -16.49
CA VAL A 32 -4.93 22.63 -17.73
C VAL A 32 -5.25 21.17 -18.09
N PRO A 33 -6.48 20.85 -18.56
CA PRO A 33 -6.88 19.48 -18.91
C PRO A 33 -5.95 18.81 -19.95
N GLU A 34 -5.34 19.59 -20.83
CA GLU A 34 -4.40 19.14 -21.85
C GLU A 34 -3.15 18.49 -21.24
N ALA A 35 -2.74 18.90 -20.03
CA ALA A 35 -1.63 18.26 -19.34
C ALA A 35 -1.93 16.78 -19.03
N PHE A 36 -3.18 16.46 -18.67
CA PHE A 36 -3.63 15.07 -18.50
C PHE A 36 -3.67 14.34 -19.83
N LEU A 37 -4.19 14.98 -20.90
CA LEU A 37 -4.20 14.39 -22.24
C LEU A 37 -2.79 14.03 -22.74
N PHE A 38 -1.81 14.93 -22.56
CA PHE A 38 -0.43 14.69 -22.97
C PHE A 38 0.25 13.62 -22.11
N ARG A 39 -0.03 13.59 -20.79
CA ARG A 39 0.46 12.53 -19.91
C ARG A 39 -0.15 11.17 -20.28
N ALA A 40 -1.43 11.12 -20.65
CA ALA A 40 -2.09 9.92 -21.15
C ALA A 40 -1.43 9.39 -22.43
N ASN A 41 -1.15 10.27 -23.40
CA ASN A 41 -0.43 9.90 -24.63
C ASN A 41 0.96 9.34 -24.32
N ALA A 42 1.67 9.93 -23.36
CA ALA A 42 2.96 9.43 -22.91
C ALA A 42 2.84 8.03 -22.26
N TYR A 43 1.88 7.81 -21.36
CA TYR A 43 1.62 6.49 -20.78
C TYR A 43 1.29 5.44 -21.85
N TYR A 44 0.45 5.79 -22.81
CA TYR A 44 0.07 4.88 -23.90
C TYR A 44 1.30 4.49 -24.73
N ALA A 45 2.15 5.46 -25.09
CA ALA A 45 3.39 5.22 -25.82
C ALA A 45 4.41 4.36 -25.02
N LEU A 46 4.35 4.40 -23.68
CA LEU A 46 5.16 3.57 -22.79
C LEU A 46 4.58 2.15 -22.59
N GLY A 47 3.47 1.80 -23.25
CA GLY A 47 2.80 0.51 -23.06
C GLY A 47 2.07 0.40 -21.73
N GLN A 48 1.61 1.52 -21.16
CA GLN A 48 0.89 1.59 -19.88
C GLN A 48 -0.56 2.07 -20.08
N PRO A 49 -1.39 1.33 -20.83
CA PRO A 49 -2.72 1.77 -21.25
C PRO A 49 -3.69 1.99 -20.08
N TYR A 50 -3.53 1.30 -18.95
CA TYR A 50 -4.37 1.48 -17.76
C TYR A 50 -4.10 2.82 -17.04
N PHE A 51 -2.87 3.32 -17.05
CA PHE A 51 -2.57 4.69 -16.58
C PHE A 51 -3.03 5.74 -17.59
N ALA A 52 -2.85 5.47 -18.88
CA ALA A 52 -3.35 6.35 -19.94
C ALA A 52 -4.88 6.51 -19.86
N LEU A 53 -5.61 5.41 -19.63
CA LEU A 53 -7.08 5.42 -19.51
C LEU A 53 -7.56 6.37 -18.41
N ALA A 54 -6.92 6.32 -17.23
CA ALA A 54 -7.27 7.21 -16.12
C ALA A 54 -7.09 8.69 -16.49
N ASP A 55 -5.98 9.05 -17.11
CA ASP A 55 -5.71 10.42 -17.53
C ASP A 55 -6.62 10.86 -18.69
N TYR A 56 -6.97 9.97 -19.62
CA TYR A 56 -7.96 10.26 -20.66
C TYR A 56 -9.36 10.49 -20.06
N ASN A 57 -9.75 9.80 -18.99
CA ASN A 57 -11.03 10.03 -18.33
C ASN A 57 -11.06 11.39 -17.62
N ILE A 58 -9.96 11.78 -16.96
CA ILE A 58 -9.83 13.12 -16.36
C ILE A 58 -9.85 14.21 -17.44
N ALA A 59 -9.09 14.05 -18.53
CA ALA A 59 -9.10 15.01 -19.63
C ALA A 59 -10.49 15.07 -20.30
N GLY A 60 -11.13 13.92 -20.48
CA GLY A 60 -12.44 13.77 -21.11
C GLY A 60 -13.57 14.42 -20.36
N SER A 61 -13.48 14.55 -19.03
CA SER A 61 -14.50 15.26 -18.23
C SER A 61 -14.52 16.77 -18.50
N VAL A 62 -13.51 17.32 -19.19
CA VAL A 62 -13.42 18.74 -19.53
C VAL A 62 -13.32 18.99 -21.05
N LEU A 63 -12.59 18.16 -21.79
CA LEU A 63 -12.22 18.39 -23.19
C LEU A 63 -13.18 17.78 -24.24
N ASN A 64 -14.38 17.29 -23.86
CA ASN A 64 -15.35 16.68 -24.79
C ASN A 64 -14.70 15.68 -25.78
N LEU A 65 -13.90 14.74 -25.26
CA LEU A 65 -13.21 13.74 -26.08
C LEU A 65 -14.20 12.74 -26.70
N SER A 66 -13.92 12.25 -27.91
CA SER A 66 -14.79 11.33 -28.65
C SER A 66 -14.89 9.90 -28.09
N GLY A 67 -14.20 9.59 -26.98
CA GLY A 67 -14.09 8.23 -26.43
C GLY A 67 -13.10 7.32 -27.16
N HIS A 68 -12.56 7.75 -28.32
CA HIS A 68 -11.67 6.94 -29.14
C HIS A 68 -10.39 6.51 -28.39
N TYR A 69 -9.80 7.41 -27.59
CA TYR A 69 -8.62 7.13 -26.80
C TYR A 69 -8.87 6.04 -25.75
N GLN A 70 -10.00 6.11 -25.04
CA GLN A 70 -10.41 5.13 -24.04
C GLN A 70 -10.62 3.76 -24.68
N ALA A 71 -11.34 3.69 -25.80
CA ALA A 71 -11.56 2.45 -26.54
C ALA A 71 -10.23 1.81 -26.97
N LYS A 72 -9.26 2.62 -27.42
CA LYS A 72 -7.93 2.16 -27.81
C LYS A 72 -7.16 1.58 -26.63
N CYS A 73 -7.23 2.18 -25.44
CA CYS A 73 -6.62 1.62 -24.23
C CYS A 73 -7.21 0.26 -23.88
N LEU A 74 -8.55 0.15 -23.87
CA LEU A 74 -9.26 -1.09 -23.55
C LEU A 74 -8.92 -2.22 -24.54
N GLN A 75 -8.84 -1.91 -25.84
CA GLN A 75 -8.44 -2.88 -26.86
C GLN A 75 -7.01 -3.40 -26.64
N VAL A 76 -6.06 -2.53 -26.27
CA VAL A 76 -4.68 -2.97 -25.99
C VAL A 76 -4.64 -3.87 -24.75
N VAL A 77 -5.40 -3.52 -23.69
CA VAL A 77 -5.45 -4.28 -22.44
C VAL A 77 -5.96 -5.72 -22.65
N GLN A 78 -6.84 -5.96 -23.61
CA GLN A 78 -7.29 -7.33 -23.95
C GLN A 78 -6.16 -8.26 -24.39
N HIS A 79 -5.03 -7.71 -24.88
CA HIS A 79 -3.88 -8.49 -25.32
C HIS A 79 -2.81 -8.64 -24.24
N PHE A 80 -3.02 -8.04 -23.06
CA PHE A 80 -2.07 -8.15 -21.96
C PHE A 80 -2.23 -9.49 -21.23
N PRO A 81 -1.14 -10.03 -20.63
CA PRO A 81 -1.26 -11.16 -19.73
C PRO A 81 -2.29 -10.87 -18.62
N GLU A 82 -3.05 -11.90 -18.24
CA GLU A 82 -4.07 -11.82 -17.18
C GLU A 82 -3.49 -11.29 -15.87
N VAL A 83 -2.22 -11.60 -15.60
CA VAL A 83 -1.51 -11.19 -14.39
C VAL A 83 -0.21 -10.48 -14.76
N GLN A 84 -0.01 -9.32 -14.16
CA GLN A 84 1.24 -8.56 -14.21
C GLN A 84 1.71 -8.20 -12.80
N VAL A 85 2.97 -7.79 -12.70
CA VAL A 85 3.58 -7.38 -11.43
C VAL A 85 4.16 -5.99 -11.57
N GLY A 86 3.71 -5.07 -10.71
CA GLY A 86 4.29 -3.76 -10.53
C GLY A 86 5.18 -3.73 -9.29
N THR A 87 6.38 -3.19 -9.41
CA THR A 87 7.31 -2.98 -8.30
C THR A 87 7.52 -1.49 -8.05
N TYR A 88 7.36 -1.08 -6.80
CA TYR A 88 7.45 0.31 -6.38
C TYR A 88 8.57 0.42 -5.34
N PRO A 89 9.75 0.92 -5.72
CA PRO A 89 10.88 0.98 -4.79
C PRO A 89 10.60 1.96 -3.66
N SER A 90 11.21 1.67 -2.50
CA SER A 90 11.39 2.65 -1.43
C SER A 90 12.43 3.70 -1.85
N THR A 91 12.44 4.85 -1.20
CA THR A 91 13.58 5.80 -1.33
C THR A 91 14.26 6.00 0.03
N ASP A 92 15.59 5.90 0.04
CA ASP A 92 16.38 5.71 1.26
C ASP A 92 16.65 6.99 2.07
N SER A 93 16.29 8.16 1.54
CA SER A 93 16.73 9.46 2.05
C SER A 93 16.41 9.76 3.53
N HIS A 94 15.44 9.08 4.18
CA HIS A 94 15.07 9.35 5.58
C HIS A 94 14.70 8.11 6.42
N LEU A 95 14.99 6.89 5.93
CA LEU A 95 14.63 5.64 6.61
C LEU A 95 15.14 5.58 8.06
N HIS A 96 16.30 6.18 8.31
CA HIS A 96 17.00 6.08 9.57
C HIS A 96 16.27 6.76 10.74
N ILE A 97 15.48 7.82 10.52
CA ILE A 97 14.91 8.58 11.65
C ILE A 97 13.72 7.86 12.26
N PHE A 98 12.84 7.25 11.46
CA PHE A 98 11.67 6.57 12.02
C PHE A 98 12.01 5.19 12.54
N VAL A 99 12.93 4.47 11.91
CA VAL A 99 13.19 3.08 12.27
C VAL A 99 14.23 2.95 13.39
N LYS A 100 15.30 3.77 13.40
CA LYS A 100 16.33 3.69 14.46
C LYS A 100 15.82 3.94 15.89
N PRO A 101 14.83 4.80 16.16
CA PRO A 101 14.29 4.96 17.51
C PRO A 101 13.64 3.69 18.08
N PHE A 102 13.17 2.79 17.21
CA PHE A 102 12.51 1.56 17.64
C PHE A 102 13.43 0.34 17.55
N LEU A 103 14.41 0.33 16.65
CA LEU A 103 15.40 -0.75 16.58
C LEU A 103 16.45 -0.61 17.68
N SER A 104 16.91 -1.75 18.17
CA SER A 104 18.08 -1.86 19.03
C SER A 104 19.29 -1.24 18.33
N GLU A 105 20.14 -0.54 19.10
CA GLU A 105 21.42 -0.02 18.62
C GLU A 105 22.36 -1.12 18.13
N LYS A 106 22.04 -2.39 18.40
CA LYS A 106 22.77 -3.58 17.95
C LYS A 106 22.30 -4.07 16.58
N CYS A 107 21.31 -3.42 15.96
CA CYS A 107 20.75 -3.78 14.67
C CYS A 107 20.98 -2.66 13.64
N ASP A 108 20.91 -3.00 12.35
CA ASP A 108 20.97 -2.04 11.25
C ASP A 108 20.07 -2.50 10.09
N ILE A 109 19.75 -1.59 9.18
CA ILE A 109 19.05 -1.92 7.93
C ILE A 109 20.07 -1.99 6.81
N LYS A 110 20.12 -3.12 6.10
CA LYS A 110 21.00 -3.31 4.94
C LYS A 110 20.23 -3.82 3.75
N HIS A 111 20.76 -3.57 2.56
CA HIS A 111 20.36 -4.31 1.38
C HIS A 111 20.92 -5.73 1.46
N ILE A 112 20.04 -6.72 1.49
CA ILE A 112 20.38 -8.14 1.65
C ILE A 112 20.77 -8.71 0.28
N ASN A 113 19.88 -8.61 -0.71
CA ASN A 113 20.12 -9.00 -2.10
C ASN A 113 18.99 -8.48 -3.00
N SER A 114 19.12 -8.65 -4.32
CA SER A 114 18.12 -8.19 -5.31
C SER A 114 16.77 -8.89 -5.25
N HIS A 115 16.68 -10.06 -4.59
CA HIS A 115 15.44 -10.85 -4.48
C HIS A 115 14.59 -10.41 -3.29
N VAL A 116 15.23 -10.10 -2.16
CA VAL A 116 14.57 -9.73 -0.90
C VAL A 116 14.55 -8.21 -0.69
N GLY A 117 15.54 -7.50 -1.24
CA GLY A 117 15.70 -6.06 -1.05
C GLY A 117 16.38 -5.74 0.27
N ARG A 118 15.74 -4.90 1.09
CA ARG A 118 16.28 -4.45 2.38
C ARG A 118 15.81 -5.35 3.50
N GLY A 119 16.60 -5.47 4.56
CA GLY A 119 16.27 -6.25 5.75
C GLY A 119 17.03 -5.74 6.96
N ILE A 120 16.62 -6.21 8.14
CA ILE A 120 17.30 -5.90 9.39
C ILE A 120 18.41 -6.94 9.60
N VAL A 121 19.60 -6.50 9.97
CA VAL A 121 20.73 -7.38 10.32
C VAL A 121 21.24 -7.07 11.71
N ALA A 122 21.79 -8.08 12.38
CA ALA A 122 22.53 -7.89 13.62
C ALA A 122 23.90 -7.26 13.31
N LYS A 123 24.30 -6.19 14.04
CA LYS A 123 25.65 -5.60 13.93
C LYS A 123 26.68 -6.33 14.80
N GLU A 124 26.20 -6.96 15.86
CA GLU A 124 26.96 -7.77 16.80
C GLU A 124 26.13 -8.98 17.20
N SER A 125 26.72 -9.96 17.88
CA SER A 125 25.98 -11.13 18.33
C SER A 125 24.89 -10.73 19.33
N LEU A 126 23.68 -11.25 19.13
CA LEU A 126 22.54 -11.03 20.01
C LEU A 126 22.26 -12.32 20.80
N PRO A 127 22.08 -12.23 22.13
CA PRO A 127 21.68 -13.40 22.91
C PRO A 127 20.26 -13.81 22.55
N ARG A 128 19.86 -15.02 22.94
CA ARG A 128 18.45 -15.43 22.93
C ARG A 128 17.61 -14.46 23.79
N HIS A 129 16.41 -14.13 23.33
CA HIS A 129 15.52 -13.13 23.95
C HIS A 129 16.10 -11.71 23.98
N GLY A 130 17.11 -11.42 23.15
CA GLY A 130 17.60 -10.07 22.93
C GLY A 130 16.56 -9.22 22.20
N VAL A 131 16.27 -8.04 22.72
CA VAL A 131 15.34 -7.09 22.09
C VAL A 131 15.95 -6.54 20.81
N VAL A 132 15.25 -6.79 19.70
CA VAL A 132 15.59 -6.28 18.35
C VAL A 132 14.84 -4.99 18.07
N MET A 133 13.55 -4.96 18.40
CA MET A 133 12.67 -3.82 18.17
C MET A 133 11.73 -3.70 19.36
N ARG A 134 11.63 -2.50 19.94
CA ARG A 134 10.64 -2.27 21.00
C ARG A 134 9.23 -2.23 20.43
N ALA A 135 8.27 -2.64 21.25
CA ALA A 135 6.85 -2.50 20.96
C ALA A 135 6.53 -1.05 20.59
N SER A 136 5.74 -0.86 19.55
CA SER A 136 5.29 0.46 19.12
C SER A 136 3.89 0.40 18.56
N ASP A 137 3.21 1.54 18.58
CA ASP A 137 1.95 1.68 17.87
C ASP A 137 2.21 1.69 16.35
N PRO A 138 1.45 0.95 15.53
CA PRO A 138 1.40 1.19 14.10
C PRO A 138 0.95 2.62 13.84
N TRP A 139 1.42 3.11 12.70
CA TRP A 139 1.15 4.46 12.27
C TRP A 139 -0.31 4.65 11.84
N LEU A 140 -0.86 3.65 11.14
CA LEU A 140 -2.26 3.63 10.72
C LEU A 140 -2.85 2.23 10.92
N ARG A 141 -4.15 2.20 11.18
CA ARG A 141 -4.97 0.99 11.28
C ARG A 141 -6.26 1.20 10.52
N TYR A 142 -6.96 0.13 10.20
CA TYR A 142 -8.35 0.15 9.74
C TYR A 142 -9.12 -0.99 10.43
N PRO A 143 -10.26 -0.73 11.10
CA PRO A 143 -11.04 -1.77 11.76
C PRO A 143 -11.71 -2.70 10.73
N THR A 144 -11.59 -4.01 10.92
CA THR A 144 -12.11 -5.00 9.95
C THR A 144 -13.45 -5.60 10.35
N GLN A 145 -14.08 -5.07 11.39
CA GLN A 145 -15.36 -5.51 11.93
C GLN A 145 -16.15 -4.29 12.43
N GLU A 146 -17.46 -4.44 12.55
CA GLU A 146 -18.33 -3.44 13.17
C GLU A 146 -18.09 -3.33 14.68
N ARG A 147 -18.58 -2.26 15.30
CA ARG A 147 -18.49 -1.98 16.74
C ARG A 147 -17.05 -1.91 17.28
N LEU A 148 -16.11 -1.54 16.42
CA LEU A 148 -14.72 -1.27 16.76
C LEU A 148 -14.43 0.23 16.68
N CYS A 149 -13.51 0.71 17.52
CA CYS A 149 -13.03 2.08 17.46
C CYS A 149 -12.40 2.35 16.11
N SER A 150 -12.87 3.40 15.44
CA SER A 150 -12.39 3.79 14.11
C SER A 150 -10.90 4.10 14.11
N PHE A 151 -10.32 4.54 15.24
CA PHE A 151 -8.89 4.83 15.34
C PHE A 151 -8.02 3.63 15.75
N CYS A 152 -8.30 3.04 16.91
CA CYS A 152 -7.44 2.00 17.50
C CYS A 152 -7.92 0.56 17.24
N ALA A 153 -9.08 0.38 16.60
CA ALA A 153 -9.69 -0.92 16.31
C ALA A 153 -9.99 -1.81 17.53
N MET A 154 -9.94 -1.27 18.74
CA MET A 154 -10.40 -1.95 19.96
C MET A 154 -11.93 -1.96 20.01
N PRO A 155 -12.56 -2.98 20.65
CA PRO A 155 -14.00 -3.00 20.87
C PRO A 155 -14.51 -1.71 21.50
N LEU A 156 -15.62 -1.20 20.98
CA LEU A 156 -16.25 0.01 21.55
C LEU A 156 -16.87 -0.31 22.92
N PRO A 157 -16.67 0.57 23.92
CA PRO A 157 -17.38 0.47 25.20
C PRO A 157 -18.87 0.79 25.02
N GLU A 158 -19.68 0.50 26.04
CA GLU A 158 -21.12 0.87 26.05
C GLU A 158 -21.33 2.38 25.83
N ARG A 159 -20.46 3.21 26.41
CA ARG A 159 -20.43 4.66 26.22
C ARG A 159 -19.33 5.04 25.23
N LEU A 160 -19.65 4.98 23.95
CA LEU A 160 -18.75 5.40 22.87
C LEU A 160 -18.74 6.92 22.68
N PHE A 161 -17.74 7.40 21.95
CA PHE A 161 -17.62 8.78 21.51
C PHE A 161 -17.84 8.83 20.01
N ALA A 162 -18.99 9.30 19.55
CA ALA A 162 -19.25 9.52 18.14
C ALA A 162 -18.46 10.74 17.62
N CYS A 163 -18.31 10.81 16.29
CA CYS A 163 -17.91 12.03 15.61
C CYS A 163 -18.87 13.19 15.94
N GLU A 164 -18.34 14.42 15.89
CA GLU A 164 -19.14 15.64 16.09
C GLU A 164 -20.05 15.94 14.89
N ASN A 165 -19.68 15.43 13.69
CA ASN A 165 -20.53 15.49 12.51
C ASN A 165 -21.61 14.41 12.59
N PRO A 166 -22.91 14.74 12.65
CA PRO A 166 -24.00 13.77 12.74
C PRO A 166 -24.15 12.90 11.48
N GLN A 167 -23.59 13.31 10.34
CA GLN A 167 -23.60 12.54 9.10
C GLN A 167 -22.41 11.58 9.00
N CYS A 168 -21.51 11.57 9.99
CA CYS A 168 -20.32 10.73 9.97
C CYS A 168 -20.54 9.45 10.78
N HIS A 169 -20.12 8.32 10.20
CA HIS A 169 -20.26 6.98 10.79
C HIS A 169 -19.10 6.55 11.69
N GLU A 170 -18.04 7.35 11.84
CA GLU A 170 -16.89 6.98 12.68
C GLU A 170 -17.17 7.13 14.18
N GLU A 171 -16.99 6.02 14.91
CA GLU A 171 -17.12 5.94 16.36
C GLU A 171 -15.78 5.67 17.05
N TYR A 172 -15.60 6.13 18.29
CA TYR A 172 -14.34 6.04 19.01
C TYR A 172 -14.53 5.52 20.44
N CYS A 173 -13.55 4.76 20.96
CA CYS A 173 -13.59 4.27 22.34
C CYS A 173 -13.25 5.35 23.38
N SER A 174 -12.64 6.47 22.96
CA SER A 174 -12.21 7.56 23.84
C SER A 174 -12.15 8.90 23.10
N ARG A 175 -12.17 10.00 23.86
CA ARG A 175 -11.90 11.35 23.33
C ARG A 175 -10.52 11.48 22.70
N ASP A 176 -9.54 10.76 23.24
CA ASP A 176 -8.17 10.77 22.73
C ASP A 176 -8.08 10.10 21.35
N CYS A 177 -8.75 8.95 21.17
CA CYS A 177 -8.84 8.29 19.88
C CYS A 177 -9.51 9.19 18.83
N ARG A 178 -10.63 9.85 19.20
CA ARG A 178 -11.31 10.81 18.32
C ARG A 178 -10.40 11.99 17.93
N THR A 179 -9.70 12.55 18.90
CA THR A 179 -8.78 13.68 18.70
C THR A 179 -7.61 13.29 17.80
N ARG A 180 -6.99 12.13 18.05
CA ARG A 180 -5.89 11.60 17.24
C ARG A 180 -6.33 11.28 15.81
N ALA A 181 -7.50 10.68 15.62
CA ALA A 181 -8.07 10.44 14.29
C ALA A 181 -8.30 11.75 13.54
N LYS A 182 -8.96 12.73 14.17
CA LYS A 182 -9.19 14.08 13.62
C LYS A 182 -7.88 14.74 13.23
N ALA A 183 -6.85 14.64 14.06
CA ALA A 183 -5.52 15.17 13.77
C ALA A 183 -4.84 14.45 12.60
N LEU A 184 -4.97 13.13 12.49
CA LEU A 184 -4.22 12.33 11.53
C LEU A 184 -4.85 12.29 10.13
N TYR A 185 -6.11 11.86 10.00
CA TYR A 185 -6.77 11.66 8.69
C TYR A 185 -8.20 12.19 8.65
N HIS A 186 -8.95 12.02 9.74
CA HIS A 186 -10.41 12.10 9.73
C HIS A 186 -10.94 13.50 9.39
N SER A 187 -10.28 14.58 9.81
CA SER A 187 -10.78 15.93 9.57
C SER A 187 -10.92 16.30 8.09
N HIS A 188 -10.25 15.60 7.18
CA HIS A 188 -10.32 15.88 5.75
C HIS A 188 -11.42 15.08 5.03
N VAL A 189 -11.89 14.00 5.65
CA VAL A 189 -12.87 13.08 5.06
C VAL A 189 -14.22 13.10 5.78
N CYS A 190 -14.27 13.64 6.99
CA CYS A 190 -15.44 13.66 7.85
C CYS A 190 -16.69 14.30 7.22
N GLU A 191 -16.55 15.39 6.47
CA GLU A 191 -17.69 16.07 5.82
C GLU A 191 -17.85 15.67 4.35
N ASN A 192 -17.05 14.71 3.88
CA ASN A 192 -17.03 14.30 2.49
C ASN A 192 -17.91 13.08 2.26
N GLU A 193 -19.19 13.30 1.95
CA GLU A 193 -20.17 12.21 1.71
C GLU A 193 -19.71 11.24 0.62
N GLY A 194 -19.07 11.74 -0.44
CA GLY A 194 -18.54 10.91 -1.53
C GLY A 194 -17.43 9.96 -1.07
N PHE A 195 -16.53 10.42 -0.19
CA PHE A 195 -15.49 9.59 0.39
C PHE A 195 -16.09 8.57 1.37
N GLN A 196 -16.99 9.00 2.26
CA GLN A 196 -17.64 8.09 3.20
C GLN A 196 -18.42 6.98 2.49
N SER A 197 -19.15 7.31 1.42
CA SER A 197 -19.83 6.32 0.59
C SER A 197 -18.85 5.34 -0.07
N LEU A 198 -17.70 5.81 -0.57
CA LEU A 198 -16.67 4.94 -1.14
C LEU A 198 -16.09 3.99 -0.08
N GLU A 199 -15.81 4.50 1.11
CA GLU A 199 -15.30 3.71 2.24
C GLU A 199 -16.30 2.63 2.66
N LEU A 200 -17.58 2.97 2.82
CA LEU A 200 -18.64 2.04 3.20
C LEU A 200 -18.87 0.94 2.16
N ASP A 201 -18.77 1.26 0.86
CA ASP A 201 -18.89 0.27 -0.20
C ASP A 201 -17.74 -0.74 -0.17
N LEU A 202 -16.50 -0.27 0.01
CA LEU A 202 -15.34 -1.15 0.15
C LEU A 202 -15.40 -1.98 1.43
N PHE A 203 -15.90 -1.41 2.53
CA PHE A 203 -16.14 -2.15 3.77
C PHE A 203 -17.18 -3.25 3.58
N SER A 204 -18.27 -2.95 2.87
CA SER A 204 -19.31 -3.92 2.56
C SER A 204 -18.78 -5.05 1.69
N GLN A 205 -17.97 -4.75 0.67
CA GLN A 205 -17.29 -5.74 -0.15
C GLN A 205 -16.36 -6.64 0.69
N MET A 206 -15.58 -6.06 1.61
CA MET A 206 -14.73 -6.81 2.53
C MET A 206 -15.54 -7.78 3.41
N GLN A 207 -16.68 -7.35 3.96
CA GLN A 207 -17.54 -8.20 4.80
C GLN A 207 -18.24 -9.31 4.00
N GLN A 208 -18.62 -9.02 2.76
CA GLN A 208 -19.36 -9.96 1.89
C GLN A 208 -18.45 -10.96 1.15
N ALA A 209 -17.14 -10.69 1.06
CA ALA A 209 -16.21 -11.58 0.35
C ALA A 209 -16.34 -13.06 0.78
N PRO A 210 -16.40 -13.43 2.08
CA PRO A 210 -16.54 -14.83 2.48
C PRO A 210 -17.88 -15.46 2.10
N SER A 211 -18.98 -14.70 2.11
CA SER A 211 -20.33 -15.21 1.86
C SER A 211 -20.66 -15.33 0.37
N GLN A 212 -19.95 -14.58 -0.50
CA GLN A 212 -20.11 -14.61 -1.95
C GLN A 212 -19.17 -15.61 -2.66
N GLY A 213 -18.62 -16.57 -1.92
CA GLY A 213 -17.67 -17.55 -2.45
C GLY A 213 -16.26 -16.98 -2.69
N GLY A 214 -15.99 -15.76 -2.23
CA GLY A 214 -14.66 -15.17 -2.20
C GLY A 214 -13.77 -15.80 -1.14
N THR A 215 -12.47 -15.63 -1.33
CA THR A 215 -11.41 -16.17 -0.47
C THR A 215 -11.05 -15.22 0.66
N MET A 216 -10.33 -15.71 1.68
CA MET A 216 -9.70 -14.84 2.69
C MET A 216 -8.72 -13.84 2.06
N THR A 217 -8.13 -14.18 0.91
CA THR A 217 -7.28 -13.27 0.15
C THR A 217 -8.06 -12.08 -0.36
N ASP A 218 -9.29 -12.27 -0.83
CA ASP A 218 -10.15 -11.20 -1.35
C ASP A 218 -10.57 -10.25 -0.22
N ARG A 219 -10.96 -10.81 0.94
CA ARG A 219 -11.21 -10.03 2.17
C ARG A 219 -9.99 -9.20 2.56
N ASN A 220 -8.79 -9.81 2.55
CA ASN A 220 -7.55 -9.12 2.90
C ASN A 220 -7.18 -8.03 1.90
N ALA A 221 -7.41 -8.26 0.61
CA ALA A 221 -7.20 -7.26 -0.44
C ALA A 221 -8.12 -6.04 -0.23
N ALA A 222 -9.40 -6.27 0.05
CA ALA A 222 -10.35 -5.20 0.36
C ALA A 222 -9.97 -4.44 1.64
N ALA A 223 -9.53 -5.14 2.69
CA ALA A 223 -9.00 -4.50 3.91
C ALA A 223 -7.79 -3.61 3.59
N ALA A 224 -6.85 -4.07 2.76
CA ALA A 224 -5.70 -3.28 2.34
C ALA A 224 -6.11 -2.04 1.53
N GLN A 225 -7.16 -2.11 0.72
CA GLN A 225 -7.72 -0.93 0.03
C GLN A 225 -8.31 0.10 1.00
N LEU A 226 -9.01 -0.35 2.04
CA LEU A 226 -9.54 0.53 3.10
C LEU A 226 -8.41 1.24 3.86
N LEU A 227 -7.34 0.50 4.20
CA LEU A 227 -6.14 1.09 4.80
C LEU A 227 -5.42 2.05 3.84
N MET A 228 -5.36 1.73 2.55
CA MET A 228 -4.86 2.65 1.51
C MET A 228 -5.68 3.94 1.48
N LEU A 229 -7.02 3.89 1.51
CA LEU A 229 -7.85 5.10 1.54
C LEU A 229 -7.50 6.00 2.73
N ARG A 230 -7.22 5.43 3.91
CA ARG A 230 -6.73 6.21 5.06
C ARG A 230 -5.36 6.84 4.81
N VAL A 231 -4.42 6.12 4.19
CA VAL A 231 -3.12 6.69 3.79
C VAL A 231 -3.30 7.87 2.84
N LEU A 232 -4.20 7.74 1.85
CA LEU A 232 -4.50 8.80 0.89
C LEU A 232 -5.20 9.99 1.57
N ALA A 233 -6.07 9.76 2.56
CA ALA A 233 -6.68 10.80 3.37
C ALA A 233 -5.64 11.61 4.17
N VAL A 234 -4.63 10.95 4.75
CA VAL A 234 -3.50 11.65 5.40
C VAL A 234 -2.73 12.50 4.38
N ALA A 235 -2.42 11.95 3.20
CA ALA A 235 -1.68 12.66 2.16
C ALA A 235 -2.46 13.88 1.63
N ALA A 236 -3.76 13.73 1.40
CA ALA A 236 -4.64 14.80 0.95
C ALA A 236 -4.81 15.89 2.01
N LYS A 237 -4.96 15.52 3.29
CA LYS A 237 -4.95 16.47 4.41
C LYS A 237 -3.67 17.30 4.44
N ARG A 238 -2.52 16.64 4.22
CA ARG A 238 -1.19 17.28 4.16
C ARG A 238 -0.93 18.00 2.83
N ARG A 239 -1.80 17.82 1.82
CA ARG A 239 -1.64 18.32 0.44
C ARG A 239 -0.31 17.90 -0.20
N ILE A 240 0.08 16.65 0.02
CA ILE A 240 1.29 16.06 -0.55
C ILE A 240 0.97 14.82 -1.37
N VAL A 241 1.86 14.50 -2.31
CA VAL A 241 1.84 13.23 -3.02
C VAL A 241 2.09 12.09 -2.02
N PRO A 242 1.32 10.99 -2.03
CA PRO A 242 1.46 9.89 -1.07
C PRO A 242 2.88 9.32 -0.97
N SER A 243 3.58 9.18 -2.11
CA SER A 243 4.95 8.66 -2.13
C SER A 243 6.02 9.58 -1.52
N VAL A 244 5.71 10.85 -1.28
CA VAL A 244 6.59 11.81 -0.59
C VAL A 244 6.45 11.71 0.92
N GLN A 245 5.32 11.21 1.40
CA GLN A 245 5.07 11.01 2.83
C GLN A 245 6.12 10.08 3.43
N ALA A 246 6.81 10.53 4.49
CA ALA A 246 7.95 9.80 5.02
C ALA A 246 7.59 8.37 5.43
N GLU A 247 6.40 8.17 6.00
CA GLU A 247 5.87 6.89 6.44
C GLU A 247 5.60 5.91 5.27
N VAL A 248 5.23 6.41 4.09
CA VAL A 248 4.94 5.59 2.90
C VAL A 248 6.20 5.40 2.06
N ARG A 249 7.00 6.45 1.91
CA ARG A 249 8.22 6.52 1.09
C ARG A 249 9.26 5.47 1.49
N ILE A 250 9.30 5.14 2.78
CA ILE A 250 10.21 4.11 3.30
C ILE A 250 9.80 2.69 2.92
N LEU A 251 8.57 2.48 2.45
CA LEU A 251 8.05 1.16 2.12
C LEU A 251 8.32 0.84 0.64
N SER A 252 8.78 -0.38 0.40
CA SER A 252 8.75 -0.98 -0.94
C SER A 252 7.40 -1.62 -1.18
N GLY A 253 6.86 -1.48 -2.39
CA GLY A 253 5.60 -2.07 -2.80
C GLY A 253 5.78 -3.09 -3.90
N ARG A 254 4.96 -4.14 -3.87
CA ARG A 254 4.81 -5.08 -4.97
C ARG A 254 3.32 -5.37 -5.11
N LEU A 255 2.79 -5.19 -6.31
CA LEU A 255 1.39 -5.45 -6.62
C LEU A 255 1.32 -6.42 -7.78
N THR A 256 0.75 -7.59 -7.52
CA THR A 256 0.30 -8.52 -8.56
C THR A 256 -1.12 -8.12 -8.94
N PHE A 257 -1.38 -7.82 -10.21
CA PHE A 257 -2.66 -7.28 -10.65
C PHE A 257 -3.09 -7.82 -12.02
N SER A 258 -4.41 -7.79 -12.26
CA SER A 258 -4.96 -7.91 -13.60
C SER A 258 -5.11 -6.53 -14.24
N PRO A 259 -4.58 -6.31 -15.45
CA PRO A 259 -4.78 -5.07 -16.20
C PRO A 259 -6.26 -4.74 -16.42
N GLN A 260 -7.11 -5.75 -16.58
CA GLN A 260 -8.56 -5.58 -16.73
C GLN A 260 -9.17 -5.03 -15.43
N ILE A 261 -8.84 -5.62 -14.28
CA ILE A 261 -9.26 -5.10 -12.96
C ILE A 261 -8.79 -3.64 -12.77
N LEU A 262 -7.57 -3.30 -13.22
CA LEU A 262 -7.08 -1.92 -13.18
C LEU A 262 -7.82 -0.96 -14.10
N CYS A 263 -8.41 -1.41 -15.19
CA CYS A 263 -9.21 -0.58 -16.09
C CYS A 263 -10.69 -0.50 -15.68
N GLU A 264 -11.13 -1.36 -14.78
CA GLU A 264 -12.54 -1.48 -14.38
C GLU A 264 -12.72 -1.07 -12.91
N SER A 265 -12.83 -2.04 -11.99
CA SER A 265 -13.22 -1.80 -10.61
C SER A 265 -12.24 -0.88 -9.86
N MET A 266 -10.93 -1.03 -10.07
CA MET A 266 -9.94 -0.16 -9.43
C MET A 266 -9.94 1.26 -10.01
N LEU A 267 -10.17 1.41 -11.31
CA LEU A 267 -10.30 2.73 -11.92
C LEU A 267 -11.57 3.42 -11.43
N HIS A 268 -12.66 2.69 -11.28
CA HIS A 268 -13.90 3.21 -10.71
C HIS A 268 -13.71 3.73 -9.27
N VAL A 269 -12.97 2.99 -8.43
CA VAL A 269 -12.58 3.45 -7.08
C VAL A 269 -11.79 4.76 -7.17
N TYR A 270 -10.80 4.84 -8.07
CA TYR A 270 -10.00 6.06 -8.26
C TYR A 270 -10.85 7.26 -8.70
N GLU A 271 -11.73 7.07 -9.68
CA GLU A 271 -12.59 8.13 -10.18
C GLU A 271 -13.56 8.65 -9.11
N ARG A 272 -14.11 7.76 -8.28
CA ARG A 272 -14.93 8.15 -7.12
C ARG A 272 -14.12 8.95 -6.12
N LEU A 273 -12.89 8.52 -5.81
CA LEU A 273 -11.99 9.24 -4.91
C LEU A 273 -11.64 10.63 -5.45
N VAL A 274 -11.30 10.74 -6.74
CA VAL A 274 -10.98 12.01 -7.39
C VAL A 274 -12.18 12.96 -7.37
N ARG A 275 -13.38 12.48 -7.67
CA ARG A 275 -14.61 13.30 -7.60
C ARG A 275 -14.92 13.73 -6.18
N ALA A 276 -14.78 12.83 -5.21
CA ALA A 276 -15.05 13.10 -3.82
C ALA A 276 -14.09 14.15 -3.25
N MET A 277 -12.78 13.94 -3.41
CA MET A 277 -11.77 14.74 -2.71
C MET A 277 -11.09 15.80 -3.58
N HIS A 278 -11.40 15.89 -4.87
CA HIS A 278 -10.76 16.79 -5.83
C HIS A 278 -9.23 16.64 -5.89
N VAL A 279 -8.73 15.40 -5.84
CA VAL A 279 -7.30 15.08 -5.69
C VAL A 279 -6.57 14.71 -6.98
N ALA A 280 -7.18 14.80 -8.16
CA ALA A 280 -6.56 14.38 -9.43
C ALA A 280 -5.18 15.03 -9.71
N THR A 281 -4.92 16.19 -9.14
CA THR A 281 -3.70 16.98 -9.36
C THR A 281 -2.60 16.70 -8.34
N VAL A 282 -2.91 15.97 -7.26
CA VAL A 282 -1.97 15.58 -6.19
C VAL A 282 -1.80 14.06 -6.11
N ILE A 283 -2.87 13.32 -6.39
CA ILE A 283 -2.91 11.86 -6.34
C ILE A 283 -3.31 11.36 -7.74
N SER A 284 -2.30 11.05 -8.55
CA SER A 284 -2.52 10.38 -9.84
C SER A 284 -2.94 8.92 -9.63
N TYR A 285 -3.46 8.27 -10.67
CA TYR A 285 -3.80 6.85 -10.59
C TYR A 285 -2.55 5.98 -10.34
N GLU A 286 -1.39 6.33 -10.93
CA GLU A 286 -0.10 5.70 -10.65
C GLU A 286 0.28 5.80 -9.17
N GLU A 287 0.05 6.96 -8.53
CA GLU A 287 0.32 7.15 -7.10
C GLU A 287 -0.65 6.36 -6.20
N MET A 288 -1.92 6.27 -6.57
CA MET A 288 -2.89 5.44 -5.85
C MET A 288 -2.46 3.96 -5.87
N LEU A 289 -2.15 3.41 -7.04
CA LEU A 289 -1.71 2.02 -7.17
C LEU A 289 -0.36 1.77 -6.50
N GLY A 290 0.58 2.73 -6.58
CA GLY A 290 1.84 2.67 -5.85
C GLY A 290 1.67 2.71 -4.33
N THR A 291 0.64 3.39 -3.84
CA THR A 291 0.26 3.37 -2.42
C THR A 291 -0.35 2.03 -2.04
N LEU A 292 -1.28 1.50 -2.85
CA LEU A 292 -1.85 0.16 -2.64
C LEU A 292 -0.75 -0.90 -2.57
N ALA A 293 0.18 -0.90 -3.53
CA ALA A 293 1.28 -1.85 -3.58
C ALA A 293 2.13 -1.82 -2.30
N ARG A 294 2.37 -0.63 -1.75
CA ARG A 294 3.12 -0.45 -0.49
C ARG A 294 2.30 -0.90 0.71
N VAL A 295 1.01 -0.56 0.78
CA VAL A 295 0.14 -1.00 1.86
C VAL A 295 0.02 -2.53 1.85
N SER A 296 -0.37 -3.13 0.73
CA SER A 296 -0.56 -4.58 0.58
C SER A 296 0.70 -5.39 0.89
N ALA A 297 1.89 -4.87 0.55
CA ALA A 297 3.15 -5.56 0.83
C ALA A 297 3.63 -5.43 2.29
N ASN A 298 3.11 -4.46 3.05
CA ASN A 298 3.66 -4.09 4.36
C ASN A 298 2.62 -4.09 5.50
N CYS A 299 1.35 -4.32 5.21
CA CYS A 299 0.29 -4.36 6.22
C CYS A 299 0.23 -5.70 6.95
N PHE A 300 -0.17 -5.64 8.22
CA PHE A 300 -0.39 -6.79 9.09
C PHE A 300 -1.89 -6.98 9.29
N HIS A 301 -2.37 -8.20 9.04
CA HIS A 301 -3.74 -8.58 9.31
C HIS A 301 -3.85 -9.09 10.74
N MET A 302 -4.52 -8.32 11.58
CA MET A 302 -4.84 -8.63 12.96
C MET A 302 -6.31 -9.09 13.05
N PRO A 303 -6.74 -9.75 14.14
CA PRO A 303 -8.12 -10.23 14.25
C PRO A 303 -9.19 -9.15 14.03
N ASN A 304 -8.90 -7.92 14.47
CA ASN A 304 -9.85 -6.80 14.46
C ASN A 304 -9.44 -5.67 13.52
N ALA A 305 -8.28 -5.75 12.87
CA ALA A 305 -7.74 -4.66 12.10
C ALA A 305 -6.81 -5.11 10.98
N VAL A 306 -6.62 -4.23 10.00
CA VAL A 306 -5.42 -4.23 9.16
C VAL A 306 -4.56 -3.03 9.53
N GLU A 307 -3.26 -3.25 9.72
CA GLU A 307 -2.37 -2.28 10.36
C GLU A 307 -1.10 -2.04 9.55
N LEU A 308 -0.63 -0.79 9.52
CA LEU A 308 0.65 -0.43 8.92
C LEU A 308 1.66 -0.08 10.02
N HIS A 309 2.51 -1.05 10.33
CA HIS A 309 3.47 -0.97 11.42
C HIS A 309 4.89 -0.75 10.89
N LEU A 310 5.27 0.53 10.70
CA LEU A 310 6.46 0.91 9.93
C LEU A 310 7.77 0.18 10.31
N PRO A 311 8.17 0.10 11.60
CA PRO A 311 9.41 -0.61 11.94
C PRO A 311 9.31 -2.13 11.71
N ARG A 312 8.17 -2.73 12.05
CA ARG A 312 7.88 -4.16 11.84
C ARG A 312 7.85 -4.54 10.36
N SER A 313 7.43 -3.64 9.48
CA SER A 313 7.45 -3.86 8.03
C SER A 313 8.86 -3.96 7.43
N MET A 314 9.92 -3.66 8.18
CA MET A 314 11.31 -3.80 7.73
C MET A 314 11.89 -5.22 7.90
N PHE A 315 11.21 -6.10 8.65
CA PHE A 315 11.63 -7.49 8.77
C PHE A 315 11.23 -8.28 7.52
N ASN A 316 12.15 -9.09 7.01
CA ASN A 316 11.83 -10.05 5.95
C ASN A 316 11.22 -11.34 6.50
N HIS A 317 10.65 -12.12 5.58
CA HIS A 317 10.08 -13.42 5.89
C HIS A 317 11.13 -14.53 5.92
N SER A 318 11.13 -15.33 6.99
CA SER A 318 11.70 -16.68 7.00
C SER A 318 10.69 -17.69 7.54
N CYS A 319 10.62 -18.88 6.93
CA CYS A 319 9.83 -19.99 7.46
C CYS A 319 10.42 -20.57 8.75
N GLU A 320 11.70 -20.27 8.99
CA GLU A 320 12.47 -20.57 10.19
C GLU A 320 13.00 -19.23 10.72
N ALA A 321 12.07 -18.43 11.22
CA ALA A 321 12.34 -17.09 11.73
C ALA A 321 13.23 -17.16 12.99
N ASN A 322 14.15 -16.22 13.12
CA ASN A 322 14.99 -16.04 14.29
C ASN A 322 14.49 -14.90 15.21
N VAL A 323 13.42 -14.20 14.81
CA VAL A 323 12.74 -13.17 15.62
C VAL A 323 11.25 -13.46 15.73
N ALA A 324 10.68 -13.20 16.90
CA ALA A 324 9.23 -13.18 17.12
C ALA A 324 8.83 -12.10 18.10
N GLU A 325 7.53 -11.81 18.14
CA GLU A 325 6.94 -10.91 19.12
C GLU A 325 6.84 -11.61 20.48
N ASP A 326 7.34 -10.96 21.52
CA ASP A 326 7.20 -11.38 22.90
C ASP A 326 5.77 -11.12 23.38
N ALA A 327 5.12 -12.17 23.90
CA ALA A 327 3.69 -12.11 24.23
C ALA A 327 3.35 -11.20 25.41
N GLN A 328 4.33 -10.86 26.26
CA GLN A 328 4.09 -10.02 27.45
C GLN A 328 4.33 -8.54 27.15
N THR A 329 5.39 -8.25 26.40
CA THR A 329 5.85 -6.88 26.15
C THR A 329 5.43 -6.33 24.78
N GLY A 330 5.18 -7.20 23.80
CA GLY A 330 5.02 -6.82 22.39
C GLY A 330 6.34 -6.48 21.70
N ASP A 331 7.49 -6.62 22.37
CA ASP A 331 8.80 -6.41 21.78
C ASP A 331 9.10 -7.51 20.76
N MET A 332 9.82 -7.17 19.69
CA MET A 332 10.39 -8.19 18.80
C MET A 332 11.71 -8.66 19.40
N VAL A 333 11.78 -9.93 19.75
CA VAL A 333 12.92 -10.56 20.43
C VAL A 333 13.49 -11.71 19.61
N THR A 334 14.79 -11.96 19.75
CA THR A 334 15.44 -13.12 19.14
C THR A 334 14.97 -14.44 19.78
N LEU A 335 14.77 -15.48 18.96
CA LEU A 335 14.34 -16.81 19.41
C LEU A 335 15.49 -17.71 19.84
N HIS A 336 16.69 -17.41 19.35
CA HIS A 336 17.95 -18.07 19.67
C HIS A 336 19.09 -17.04 19.59
N GLU A 337 20.33 -17.45 19.85
CA GLU A 337 21.47 -16.59 19.61
C GLU A 337 21.58 -16.26 18.11
N VAL A 338 21.87 -15.01 17.79
CA VAL A 338 22.02 -14.52 16.40
C VAL A 338 23.42 -13.99 16.25
N THR A 339 24.10 -14.38 15.18
CA THR A 339 25.48 -13.98 14.92
C THR A 339 25.57 -12.59 14.30
N ALA A 340 26.70 -11.89 14.50
CA ALA A 340 26.94 -10.61 13.85
C ALA A 340 26.87 -10.76 12.31
N GLY A 341 26.09 -9.89 11.66
CA GLY A 341 25.85 -9.89 10.22
C GLY A 341 24.66 -10.73 9.77
N GLU A 342 24.08 -11.57 10.64
CA GLU A 342 22.92 -12.40 10.31
C GLU A 342 21.66 -11.54 10.14
N GLU A 343 20.83 -11.92 9.16
CA GLU A 343 19.55 -11.26 8.91
C GLU A 343 18.50 -11.66 9.95
N LEU A 344 17.82 -10.66 10.51
CA LEU A 344 16.75 -10.82 11.47
C LEU A 344 15.43 -10.91 10.71
N CYS A 345 14.83 -12.10 10.72
CA CYS A 345 13.62 -12.45 9.98
C CYS A 345 12.48 -12.83 10.92
N ILE A 346 11.26 -12.48 10.52
CA ILE A 346 10.03 -12.91 11.18
C ILE A 346 9.28 -13.91 10.31
N ASN A 347 8.29 -14.59 10.87
CA ASN A 347 7.36 -15.36 10.08
C ASN A 347 6.07 -14.55 9.85
N TYR A 348 5.87 -14.08 8.62
CA TYR A 348 4.66 -13.32 8.24
C TYR A 348 3.35 -14.09 8.45
N TYR A 349 3.39 -15.42 8.42
CA TYR A 349 2.21 -16.27 8.39
C TYR A 349 2.43 -17.49 9.28
N PRO A 350 2.09 -17.41 10.57
CA PRO A 350 2.34 -18.48 11.53
C PRO A 350 1.83 -19.87 11.07
N HIS A 351 0.69 -19.92 10.39
CA HIS A 351 0.12 -21.15 9.82
C HIS A 351 1.02 -21.84 8.79
N LEU A 352 1.95 -21.12 8.14
CA LEU A 352 2.90 -21.72 7.19
C LEU A 352 3.92 -22.64 7.87
N LYS A 353 4.13 -22.53 9.18
CA LYS A 353 5.12 -23.35 9.90
C LYS A 353 4.80 -24.84 9.81
N GLU A 354 3.51 -25.18 9.81
CA GLU A 354 3.00 -26.55 9.84
C GLU A 354 2.80 -27.12 8.43
N LEU A 355 2.78 -26.27 7.40
CA LEU A 355 2.56 -26.72 6.04
C LEU A 355 3.77 -27.50 5.46
N PRO A 356 3.50 -28.57 4.69
CA PRO A 356 4.45 -29.17 3.76
C PRO A 356 5.04 -28.15 2.76
N TYR A 357 6.20 -28.48 2.17
CA TYR A 357 6.94 -27.55 1.30
C TYR A 357 6.14 -27.10 0.07
N ASP A 358 5.57 -28.05 -0.66
CA ASP A 358 4.71 -27.83 -1.83
C ASP A 358 3.55 -26.87 -1.52
N LYS A 359 2.83 -27.10 -0.42
CA LYS A 359 1.72 -26.23 0.00
C LYS A 359 2.21 -24.85 0.41
N ARG A 360 3.33 -24.77 1.13
CA ARG A 360 3.91 -23.51 1.59
C ARG A 360 4.35 -22.64 0.40
N VAL A 361 4.98 -23.22 -0.62
CA VAL A 361 5.44 -22.50 -1.81
C VAL A 361 4.27 -21.92 -2.57
N VAL A 362 3.22 -22.69 -2.81
CA VAL A 362 1.99 -22.20 -3.47
C VAL A 362 1.41 -21.01 -2.70
N GLU A 363 1.35 -21.13 -1.38
CA GLU A 363 0.74 -20.13 -0.50
C GLU A 363 1.58 -18.83 -0.41
N LEU A 364 2.91 -18.92 -0.52
CA LEU A 364 3.81 -17.77 -0.62
C LEU A 364 3.76 -17.13 -2.02
N GLN A 365 3.70 -17.94 -3.08
CA GLN A 365 3.59 -17.47 -4.46
C GLN A 365 2.28 -16.71 -4.70
N ARG A 366 1.16 -17.18 -4.12
CA ARG A 366 -0.11 -16.45 -4.10
C ARG A 366 0.00 -15.06 -3.50
N ARG A 367 0.97 -14.86 -2.62
CA ARG A 367 1.27 -13.58 -1.96
C ARG A 367 2.41 -12.81 -2.64
N GLY A 368 2.84 -13.28 -3.81
CA GLY A 368 3.73 -12.56 -4.71
C GLY A 368 5.22 -12.70 -4.41
N PHE A 369 5.66 -13.65 -3.57
CA PHE A 369 7.09 -13.91 -3.36
C PHE A 369 7.45 -15.38 -3.21
N ASP A 370 8.72 -15.69 -3.49
CA ASP A 370 9.30 -17.03 -3.40
C ASP A 370 10.32 -17.05 -2.26
N CYS A 371 10.02 -17.75 -1.16
CA CYS A 371 10.89 -17.79 0.00
C CYS A 371 12.14 -18.63 -0.27
N LYS A 372 13.31 -18.02 -0.05
CA LYS A 372 14.62 -18.65 -0.23
C LYS A 372 15.31 -18.99 1.09
N CYS A 373 14.59 -19.11 2.22
CA CYS A 373 15.19 -19.48 3.51
C CYS A 373 15.77 -20.92 3.49
N ALA A 374 16.67 -21.23 4.42
CA ALA A 374 17.33 -22.54 4.51
C ALA A 374 16.34 -23.71 4.47
N ARG A 375 15.27 -23.65 5.26
CA ARG A 375 14.19 -24.66 5.27
C ARG A 375 13.54 -24.88 3.89
N CYS A 376 13.36 -23.83 3.09
CA CYS A 376 12.79 -23.93 1.74
C CYS A 376 13.83 -24.36 0.69
N GLN A 377 15.12 -24.16 0.94
CA GLN A 377 16.19 -24.60 0.03
C GLN A 377 16.55 -26.08 0.22
N GLN A 378 16.51 -26.59 1.45
CA GLN A 378 16.84 -27.99 1.77
C GLN A 378 15.83 -29.01 1.21
N LYS A 379 14.62 -28.56 0.84
CA LYS A 379 13.53 -29.40 0.31
C LYS A 379 13.23 -29.14 -1.17
N ARG A 380 14.25 -28.67 -1.91
CA ARG A 380 14.20 -28.54 -3.38
C ARG A 380 14.59 -29.82 -4.08
#